data_AF-A0A150LF24-F1
#
_entry.id   AF-A0A150LF24-F1
#
_cell.length_a   1.000
_cell.length_b   1.000
_cell.length_c   1.000
_cell.angle_alpha   90.00
_cell.angle_beta   90.00
_cell.angle_gamma   90.00
#
_symmetry.space_group_name_H-M   'P 1'
#
loop_
_entity.id
_entity.type
_entity.pdbx_description
1 polymer ?
#
loop_
_entity_poly.entity_id
_entity_poly.type
_entity_poly.pdbx_seq_one_letter_code
_entity_poly.pdbx_strand_id
1 'polypeptide(L)'
;MLEAQKEAYGDCLEEYHPLFWASKLHFFITGVPFYNFPYTFGYLFSLGIYAQAQKEGKGYEDKYMALLRDTGSMKVEDLAKKHLNVDLSKRDFWEEGVKLCIKDIDEFLEATKN
;
A
#
# COMPACT_ATOMS: atom_id res chain seq x y z
N MET A 1 -20.21 -9.58 4.14
CA MET A 1 -19.16 -9.00 3.28
C MET A 1 -19.69 -8.41 1.96
N LEU A 2 -21.00 -8.32 1.73
CA LEU A 2 -21.54 -7.71 0.51
C LEU A 2 -21.24 -6.21 0.44
N GLU A 3 -21.58 -5.46 1.48
CA GLU A 3 -21.34 -4.01 1.55
C GLU A 3 -19.87 -3.64 1.35
N ALA A 4 -18.94 -4.37 1.99
CA ALA A 4 -17.51 -4.16 1.81
C ALA A 4 -17.03 -4.37 0.36
N GLN A 5 -17.65 -5.30 -0.40
CA GLN A 5 -17.33 -5.48 -1.81
C GLN A 5 -17.86 -4.30 -2.64
N LYS A 6 -19.10 -3.88 -2.40
CA LYS A 6 -19.69 -2.73 -3.12
C LYS A 6 -18.88 -1.46 -2.91
N GLU A 7 -18.49 -1.20 -1.67
CA GLU A 7 -17.64 -0.07 -1.30
C GLU A 7 -16.26 -0.15 -2.01
N ALA A 8 -15.58 -1.29 -1.93
CA ALA A 8 -14.24 -1.45 -2.49
C ALA A 8 -14.20 -1.36 -4.03
N TYR A 9 -15.25 -1.84 -4.70
CA TYR A 9 -15.35 -1.84 -6.16
C TYR A 9 -16.21 -0.69 -6.71
N GLY A 10 -16.75 0.20 -5.88
CA GLY A 10 -17.58 1.32 -6.35
C GLY A 10 -18.76 0.89 -7.21
N ASP A 11 -19.48 -0.15 -6.80
CA ASP A 11 -20.65 -0.71 -7.50
C ASP A 11 -20.40 -1.17 -8.96
N CYS A 12 -19.13 -1.37 -9.37
CA CYS A 12 -18.80 -1.67 -10.78
C CYS A 12 -18.90 -3.15 -11.19
N LEU A 13 -19.12 -4.06 -10.24
CA LEU A 13 -19.18 -5.50 -10.54
C LEU A 13 -20.59 -5.89 -10.99
N GLU A 14 -20.66 -6.74 -12.02
CA GLU A 14 -21.93 -7.32 -12.50
C GLU A 14 -22.60 -8.20 -11.43
N GLU A 15 -21.79 -8.97 -10.70
CA GLU A 15 -22.26 -9.85 -9.62
C GLU A 15 -21.36 -9.75 -8.38
N TYR A 16 -21.97 -9.97 -7.22
CA TYR A 16 -21.30 -10.02 -5.93
C TYR A 16 -21.47 -11.38 -5.27
N HIS A 17 -20.51 -11.80 -4.46
CA HIS A 17 -20.55 -13.09 -3.78
C HIS A 17 -20.82 -12.91 -2.26
N PRO A 18 -22.06 -13.12 -1.75
CA PRO A 18 -22.40 -12.85 -0.35
C PRO A 18 -21.58 -13.68 0.66
N LEU A 19 -21.24 -14.92 0.28
CA LEU A 19 -20.45 -15.86 1.09
C LEU A 19 -18.94 -15.78 0.81
N PHE A 20 -18.43 -14.70 0.18
CA PHE A 20 -17.01 -14.63 -0.20
C PHE A 20 -16.08 -14.75 1.01
N TRP A 21 -16.57 -14.30 2.18
CA TRP A 21 -15.84 -14.45 3.43
C TRP A 21 -15.62 -15.91 3.81
N ALA A 22 -16.56 -16.81 3.49
CA ALA A 22 -16.44 -18.22 3.84
C ALA A 22 -15.37 -18.94 3.00
N SER A 23 -14.99 -18.41 1.83
CA SER A 23 -14.00 -19.04 0.96
C SER A 23 -12.56 -18.59 1.25
N LYS A 24 -12.34 -17.57 2.09
CA LYS A 24 -11.01 -17.03 2.38
C LYS A 24 -10.40 -17.66 3.62
N LEU A 25 -9.41 -18.53 3.39
CA LEU A 25 -8.61 -19.19 4.43
C LEU A 25 -8.13 -18.22 5.51
N HIS A 26 -7.69 -17.01 5.14
CA HIS A 26 -7.13 -16.03 6.07
C HIS A 26 -8.09 -15.61 7.20
N PHE A 27 -9.42 -15.67 7.02
CA PHE A 27 -10.36 -15.36 8.11
C PHE A 27 -10.43 -16.45 9.18
N PHE A 28 -9.91 -17.64 8.88
CA PHE A 28 -9.89 -18.78 9.78
C PHE A 28 -8.53 -18.98 10.46
N ILE A 29 -7.53 -18.13 10.16
CA ILE A 29 -6.22 -18.12 10.84
C ILE A 29 -6.34 -17.34 12.16
N THR A 30 -6.84 -18.00 13.20
CA THR A 30 -7.11 -17.36 14.50
C THR A 30 -5.86 -17.01 15.31
N GLY A 31 -4.71 -17.60 14.98
CA GLY A 31 -3.44 -17.31 15.65
C GLY A 31 -2.76 -16.02 15.20
N VAL A 32 -3.19 -15.42 14.09
CA VAL A 32 -2.61 -14.19 13.53
C VAL A 32 -3.75 -13.25 13.12
N PRO A 33 -4.30 -12.46 14.06
CA PRO A 33 -5.35 -11.52 13.73
C PRO A 33 -4.84 -10.50 12.70
N PHE A 34 -5.73 -10.04 11.81
CA PHE A 34 -5.42 -9.05 10.77
C PHE A 34 -4.32 -9.47 9.78
N TYR A 35 -4.16 -10.77 9.50
CA TYR A 35 -3.15 -11.31 8.58
C TYR A 35 -3.01 -10.57 7.24
N ASN A 36 -4.10 -10.05 6.69
CA ASN A 36 -4.08 -9.35 5.41
C ASN A 36 -3.50 -7.92 5.49
N PHE A 37 -3.56 -7.27 6.66
CA PHE A 37 -3.17 -5.87 6.80
C PHE A 37 -1.69 -5.60 6.43
N PRO A 38 -0.71 -6.43 6.85
CA PRO A 38 0.68 -6.28 6.43
C PRO A 38 0.91 -6.24 4.92
N TYR A 39 0.08 -6.91 4.11
CA TYR A 39 0.21 -6.86 2.64
C TYR A 39 -0.15 -5.48 2.10
N THR A 40 -1.31 -4.95 2.50
CA THR A 40 -1.75 -3.61 2.08
C THR A 40 -0.79 -2.54 2.59
N PHE A 41 -0.40 -2.62 3.87
CA PHE A 41 0.57 -1.72 4.46
C PHE A 41 1.92 -1.78 3.72
N GLY A 42 2.48 -2.99 3.54
CA GLY A 42 3.77 -3.18 2.89
C GLY A 42 3.79 -2.69 1.45
N TYR A 43 2.72 -2.95 0.69
CA TYR A 43 2.56 -2.44 -0.67
C TYR A 43 2.58 -0.90 -0.70
N LEU A 44 1.70 -0.26 0.07
CA LEU A 44 1.61 1.20 0.10
C LEU A 44 2.88 1.86 0.67
N PHE A 45 3.50 1.26 1.67
CA PHE A 45 4.74 1.76 2.26
C PHE A 45 5.89 1.67 1.27
N SER A 46 5.99 0.58 0.50
CA SER A 46 7.00 0.44 -0.56
C SER A 46 6.80 1.46 -1.69
N LEU A 47 5.55 1.73 -2.09
CA LEU A 47 5.24 2.78 -3.06
C LEU A 47 5.59 4.17 -2.55
N GLY A 48 5.31 4.48 -1.28
CA GLY A 48 5.70 5.74 -0.67
C GLY A 48 7.21 5.94 -0.61
N ILE A 49 7.97 4.90 -0.24
CA ILE A 49 9.45 4.90 -0.30
C ILE A 49 9.92 5.17 -1.73
N TYR A 50 9.31 4.52 -2.72
CA TYR A 50 9.69 4.68 -4.11
C TYR A 50 9.33 6.07 -4.68
N ALA A 51 8.17 6.62 -4.31
CA ALA A 51 7.78 7.98 -4.67
C ALA A 51 8.78 9.02 -4.14
N GLN A 52 9.29 8.84 -2.92
CA GLN A 52 10.37 9.69 -2.40
C GLN A 52 11.68 9.49 -3.14
N ALA A 53 12.03 8.25 -3.47
CA ALA A 53 13.23 7.95 -4.25
C ALA A 53 13.23 8.67 -5.60
N GLN A 54 12.09 8.70 -6.30
CA GLN A 54 11.94 9.41 -7.57
C GLN A 54 12.11 10.94 -7.42
N LYS A 55 11.70 11.52 -6.29
CA LYS A 55 11.80 12.97 -6.04
C LYS A 55 13.21 13.41 -5.64
N GLU A 56 13.85 12.66 -4.75
CA GLU A 56 15.18 12.99 -4.25
C GLU A 56 16.29 12.60 -5.24
N GLY A 57 16.08 11.52 -5.99
CA GLY A 57 17.01 11.04 -7.01
C GLY A 57 18.27 10.41 -6.41
N LYS A 58 19.43 10.81 -6.93
CA LYS A 58 20.72 10.18 -6.63
C LYS A 58 21.12 10.35 -5.16
N GLY A 59 21.52 9.27 -4.49
CA GLY A 59 21.90 9.25 -3.08
C GLY A 59 20.78 8.79 -2.15
N TYR A 60 19.56 8.59 -2.65
CA TYR A 60 18.46 8.05 -1.86
C TYR A 60 18.70 6.60 -1.40
N GLU A 61 19.53 5.85 -2.12
CA GLU A 61 19.91 4.47 -1.77
C GLU A 61 20.47 4.35 -0.36
N ASP A 62 21.20 5.36 0.13
CA ASP A 62 21.76 5.37 1.49
C ASP A 62 20.65 5.44 2.54
N LYS A 63 19.61 6.25 2.31
CA LYS A 63 18.42 6.32 3.18
C LYS A 63 17.66 5.01 3.17
N TYR A 64 17.48 4.42 1.99
CA TYR A 64 16.80 3.13 1.87
C TYR A 64 17.56 2.01 2.60
N MET A 65 18.88 1.95 2.44
CA MET A 65 19.73 0.98 3.15
C MET A 65 19.71 1.19 4.68
N ALA A 66 19.68 2.43 5.15
CA ALA A 66 19.54 2.75 6.57
C ALA A 66 18.17 2.32 7.12
N LEU A 67 17.09 2.54 6.36
CA LEU A 67 15.75 2.07 6.70
C LEU A 67 15.69 0.54 6.80
N LEU A 68 16.24 -0.18 5.82
CA LEU A 68 16.28 -1.65 5.84
C LEU A 68 17.06 -2.18 7.04
N ARG A 69 18.17 -1.53 7.40
CA ARG A 69 19.00 -1.93 8.55
C ARG A 69 18.24 -1.88 9.88
N ASP A 70 17.38 -0.89 10.05
CA ASP A 70 16.60 -0.71 11.28
C ASP A 70 15.21 -1.37 11.22
N THR A 71 14.87 -2.03 10.11
CA THR A 71 13.57 -2.71 9.97
C THR A 71 13.45 -3.86 10.96
N GLY A 72 12.34 -3.91 11.71
CA GLY A 72 12.08 -4.93 12.71
C GLY A 72 12.74 -4.70 14.08
N SER A 73 13.58 -3.67 14.21
CA SER A 73 14.20 -3.30 15.51
C SER A 73 13.48 -2.18 16.24
N MET A 74 12.54 -1.49 15.57
CA MET A 74 11.76 -0.37 16.11
C MET A 74 10.34 -0.32 15.53
N LYS A 75 9.49 0.56 16.08
CA LYS A 75 8.15 0.80 15.53
C LYS A 75 8.26 1.40 14.14
N VAL A 76 7.29 1.09 13.29
CA VAL A 76 7.31 1.53 11.89
C VAL A 76 7.15 3.03 11.74
N GLU A 77 6.42 3.68 12.65
CA GLU A 77 6.28 5.13 12.72
C GLU A 77 7.62 5.79 13.05
N ASP A 78 8.37 5.24 14.03
CA ASP A 78 9.70 5.72 14.40
C ASP A 78 10.69 5.49 13.25
N LEU A 79 10.61 4.33 12.59
CA LEU A 79 11.44 3.99 11.43
C LEU A 79 11.25 4.98 10.28
N ALA A 80 9.99 5.23 9.91
CA ALA A 80 9.64 6.15 8.84
C ALA A 80 10.00 7.59 9.20
N LYS A 81 9.78 8.00 10.45
CA LYS A 81 10.18 9.34 10.92
C LYS A 81 11.70 9.52 10.90
N LYS A 82 12.46 8.50 11.32
CA LYS A 82 13.92 8.54 11.38
C LYS A 82 14.58 8.62 10.00
N HIS A 83 14.16 7.77 9.06
CA HIS A 83 14.87 7.58 7.78
C HIS A 83 14.25 8.33 6.61
N LEU A 84 12.95 8.58 6.65
CA LEU A 84 12.19 9.24 5.57
C LEU A 84 11.67 10.62 5.99
N ASN A 85 11.78 10.98 7.28
CA ASN A 85 11.19 12.19 7.86
C ASN A 85 9.68 12.33 7.62
N VAL A 86 8.94 11.22 7.58
CA VAL A 86 7.48 11.22 7.39
C VAL A 86 6.72 10.85 8.64
N ASP A 87 5.47 11.32 8.72
CA ASP A 87 4.50 10.91 9.73
C ASP A 87 3.46 9.98 9.07
N LEU A 88 3.52 8.69 9.41
CA LEU A 88 2.63 7.67 8.83
C LEU A 88 1.16 7.81 9.24
N SER A 89 0.84 8.64 10.23
CA SER A 89 -0.55 8.97 10.58
C SER A 89 -1.20 9.94 9.60
N LYS A 90 -0.42 10.56 8.71
CA LYS A 90 -0.90 11.52 7.72
C LYS A 90 -1.15 10.84 6.37
N ARG A 91 -2.15 11.35 5.65
CA ARG A 91 -2.56 10.83 4.34
C ARG A 91 -1.51 11.06 3.26
N ASP A 92 -0.78 12.17 3.34
CA ASP A 92 0.10 12.67 2.28
C ASP A 92 1.10 11.60 1.79
N PHE A 93 1.77 10.89 2.70
CA PHE A 93 2.71 9.83 2.34
C PHE A 93 2.04 8.70 1.54
N TRP A 94 0.84 8.30 1.94
CA TRP A 94 0.09 7.23 1.27
C TRP A 94 -0.46 7.67 -0.08
N GLU A 95 -0.97 8.90 -0.16
CA GLU A 95 -1.48 9.49 -1.40
C GLU A 95 -0.37 9.68 -2.44
N GLU A 96 0.86 10.00 -2.01
CA GLU A 96 2.02 10.04 -2.90
C GLU A 96 2.35 8.69 -3.52
N GLY A 97 2.27 7.60 -2.75
CA GLY A 97 2.44 6.26 -3.27
C GLY A 97 1.34 5.88 -4.28
N VAL A 98 0.07 6.18 -3.96
CA VAL A 98 -1.08 5.86 -4.82
C VAL A 98 -1.02 6.61 -6.16
N LYS A 99 -0.48 7.82 -6.21
CA LYS A 99 -0.30 8.59 -7.46
C LYS A 99 0.52 7.84 -8.51
N LEU A 100 1.43 6.96 -8.10
CA LEU A 100 2.19 6.12 -9.03
C LEU A 100 1.27 5.15 -9.78
N CYS A 101 0.36 4.49 -9.06
CA CYS A 101 -0.63 3.61 -9.67
C CYS A 101 -1.58 4.36 -10.61
N ILE A 102 -1.99 5.58 -10.23
CA ILE A 102 -2.83 6.42 -11.08
C ILE A 102 -2.11 6.77 -12.39
N LYS A 103 -0.82 7.11 -12.32
CA LYS A 103 0.00 7.35 -13.51
C LYS A 103 0.06 6.15 -14.44
N ASP A 104 0.25 4.95 -13.89
CA ASP A 104 0.26 3.72 -14.68
C ASP A 104 -1.11 3.45 -15.34
N ILE A 105 -2.21 3.76 -14.64
CA ILE A 105 -3.57 3.68 -15.20
C ILE A 105 -3.74 4.67 -16.35
N ASP A 106 -3.32 5.93 -16.17
CA ASP A 106 -3.41 6.97 -17.21
C ASP A 106 -2.59 6.59 -18.46
N GLU A 107 -1.39 6.04 -18.27
CA GLU A 107 -0.54 5.53 -19.35
C GLU A 107 -1.21 4.38 -20.11
N PHE A 108 -1.84 3.44 -19.39
CA PHE A 108 -2.60 2.35 -20.00
C PHE A 108 -3.80 2.85 -20.80
N LEU A 109 -4.56 3.81 -20.26
CA LEU A 109 -5.70 4.41 -20.95
C LEU A 109 -5.27 5.12 -22.23
N GLU A 110 -4.17 5.86 -22.20
CA GLU A 110 -3.64 6.52 -23.41
C GLU A 110 -3.20 5.50 -24.46
N ALA A 111 -2.47 4.46 -24.05
CA ALA A 111 -2.01 3.41 -24.94
C ALA A 111 -3.14 2.60 -25.60
N THR A 112 -4.35 2.65 -25.06
CA THR A 112 -5.54 1.92 -25.54
C THR A 112 -6.59 2.82 -26.19
N LYS A 113 -6.31 4.12 -26.37
CA LYS A 113 -7.14 5.01 -27.19
C LYS A 113 -7.01 4.60 -28.66
N ASN A 114 -8.15 4.26 -29.26
CA ASN A 114 -8.30 4.12 -30.72
C ASN A 114 -8.56 5.49 -31.35
#